data_AF-A0A1U8JT59-F1
#
_entry.id   AF-A0A1U8JT59-F1
#
_cell.length_a   1.000
_cell.length_b   1.000
_cell.length_c   1.000
_cell.angle_alpha   90.00
_cell.angle_beta   90.00
_cell.angle_gamma   90.00
#
_symmetry.space_group_name_H-M   'P 1'
#
loop_
_entity.id
_entity.type
_entity.pdbx_description
1 polymer ?
#
loop_
_entity_poly.entity_id
_entity_poly.type
_entity_poly.pdbx_seq_one_letter_code
_entity_poly.pdbx_strand_id
1 'polypeptide(L)'
;MKSPASASWKAPLKFRMPTAENLIPIRLDIEVDGQRYKDAFTWNPYDPDSEVVMFAKRTVKDLKLSPGFLPQIVQSIQSQLATFRSYEGQDMYVGDKIIPIKLDLQVNHIVIRDQFLWDLNNFDSDPEEFARTLCKDLGIEDPEVEPAIAFAIREQLYEIAIQNVTTARENRISKKGRRAAEHFTPSKASGAALDLMKLFSFGSSVVRSGFRGGDVCKKGL
;
A
#
# COMPACT_ATOMS: atom_id res chain seq x y z
N MET A 1 39.24 12.46 -20.30
CA MET A 1 38.27 13.27 -19.52
C MET A 1 37.28 12.30 -18.89
N LYS A 2 37.20 12.26 -17.56
CA LYS A 2 36.24 11.39 -16.84
C LYS A 2 34.88 12.06 -16.88
N SER A 3 33.86 11.40 -17.41
CA SER A 3 32.47 11.86 -17.35
C SER A 3 32.05 12.05 -15.89
N PRO A 4 31.38 13.15 -15.52
CA PRO A 4 30.88 13.29 -14.16
C PRO A 4 29.79 12.25 -13.95
N ALA A 5 29.95 11.41 -12.92
CA ALA A 5 28.89 10.55 -12.43
C ALA A 5 27.69 11.45 -12.11
N SER A 6 26.56 11.22 -12.79
CA SER A 6 25.29 11.85 -12.47
C SER A 6 24.82 11.30 -11.12
N ALA A 7 25.35 11.85 -10.03
CA ALA A 7 24.69 11.74 -8.75
C ALA A 7 23.34 12.44 -8.92
N SER A 8 22.29 11.65 -9.08
CA SER A 8 20.90 12.10 -9.13
C SER A 8 20.55 12.61 -7.73
N TRP A 9 20.95 13.84 -7.40
CA TRP A 9 20.52 14.54 -6.18
C TRP A 9 19.06 14.98 -6.37
N LYS A 10 18.15 14.01 -6.57
CA LYS A 10 16.72 14.30 -6.58
C LYS A 10 16.33 14.78 -5.19
N ALA A 11 15.69 15.95 -5.13
CA ALA A 11 15.17 16.50 -3.89
C ALA A 11 14.24 15.46 -3.22
N PRO A 12 14.20 15.42 -1.87
CA PRO A 12 13.28 14.53 -1.17
C PRO A 12 11.84 14.79 -1.60
N LEU A 13 11.10 13.72 -1.87
CA LEU A 13 9.67 13.78 -2.16
C LEU A 13 8.89 13.71 -0.86
N LYS A 14 7.76 14.42 -0.78
CA LYS A 14 6.84 14.25 0.34
C LYS A 14 6.13 12.92 0.23
N PHE A 15 5.91 12.27 1.37
CA PHE A 15 5.22 11.00 1.44
C PHE A 15 3.89 11.04 0.69
N ARG A 16 3.69 10.05 -0.19
CA ARG A 16 2.56 9.80 -1.07
C ARG A 16 2.73 8.40 -1.68
N MET A 17 1.70 7.91 -2.35
CA MET A 17 1.81 6.75 -3.23
C MET A 17 2.65 7.09 -4.47
N PRO A 18 3.59 6.20 -4.87
CA PRO A 18 4.43 6.37 -6.07
C PRO A 18 3.68 5.96 -7.35
N THR A 19 2.51 6.56 -7.55
CA THR A 19 1.56 6.30 -8.64
C THR A 19 0.89 7.61 -9.07
N ALA A 20 0.18 7.59 -10.20
CA ALA A 20 -0.56 8.73 -10.75
C ALA A 20 -1.50 9.34 -9.71
N GLU A 21 -2.35 8.50 -9.13
CA GLU A 21 -3.27 8.88 -8.07
C GLU A 21 -2.77 8.46 -6.69
N ASN A 22 -3.06 9.28 -5.67
CA ASN A 22 -2.69 9.00 -4.27
C ASN A 22 -3.69 8.08 -3.57
N LEU A 23 -4.19 7.04 -4.24
CA LEU A 23 -5.11 6.08 -3.66
C LEU A 23 -4.38 5.06 -2.79
N ILE A 24 -4.88 4.87 -1.58
CA ILE A 24 -4.28 3.99 -0.58
C ILE A 24 -5.06 2.67 -0.50
N PRO A 25 -4.38 1.53 -0.30
CA PRO A 25 -5.05 0.25 -0.09
C PRO A 25 -5.69 0.18 1.30
N ILE A 26 -6.95 -0.24 1.36
CA ILE A 26 -7.71 -0.49 2.59
C ILE A 26 -8.09 -1.96 2.64
N ARG A 27 -7.82 -2.62 3.78
CA ARG A 27 -8.29 -3.98 4.06
C ARG A 27 -9.28 -3.99 5.21
N LEU A 28 -10.38 -4.71 5.03
CA LEU A 28 -11.33 -5.01 6.09
C LEU A 28 -11.28 -6.51 6.38
N ASP A 29 -11.15 -6.85 7.66
CA ASP A 29 -11.34 -8.21 8.18
C ASP A 29 -12.03 -8.07 9.54
N ILE A 30 -13.37 -8.06 9.51
CA ILE A 30 -14.22 -7.68 10.64
C ILE A 30 -15.11 -8.86 10.98
N GLU A 31 -15.23 -9.17 12.27
CA GLU A 31 -16.12 -10.19 12.80
C GLU A 31 -17.04 -9.58 13.85
N VAL A 32 -18.35 -9.78 13.69
CA VAL A 32 -19.40 -9.31 14.60
C VAL A 32 -20.43 -10.41 14.74
N ASP A 33 -20.72 -10.82 15.98
CA ASP A 33 -21.73 -11.84 16.30
C ASP A 33 -21.59 -13.15 15.48
N GLY A 34 -20.35 -13.56 15.19
CA GLY A 34 -20.04 -14.77 14.41
C GLY A 34 -20.21 -14.62 12.89
N GLN A 35 -20.70 -13.48 12.40
CA GLN A 35 -20.63 -13.11 10.99
C GLN A 35 -19.27 -12.46 10.72
N ARG A 36 -18.64 -12.77 9.58
CA ARG A 36 -17.37 -12.18 9.17
C ARG A 36 -17.50 -11.50 7.81
N TYR A 37 -16.95 -10.29 7.71
CA TYR A 37 -16.89 -9.51 6.48
C TYR A 37 -15.43 -9.21 6.15
N LYS A 38 -15.02 -9.56 4.93
CA LYS A 38 -13.69 -9.30 4.40
C LYS A 38 -13.81 -8.51 3.11
N ASP A 39 -13.00 -7.49 2.97
CA ASP A 39 -12.96 -6.68 1.75
C ASP A 39 -11.59 -6.05 1.54
N ALA A 40 -11.29 -5.70 0.29
CA ALA A 40 -10.07 -5.04 -0.11
C ALA A 40 -10.37 -4.06 -1.25
N PHE A 41 -10.10 -2.78 -1.02
CA PHE A 41 -10.38 -1.71 -1.99
C PHE A 41 -9.40 -0.55 -1.80
N THR A 42 -9.41 0.39 -2.72
CA THR A 42 -8.58 1.61 -2.66
C THR A 42 -9.42 2.79 -2.18
N TRP A 43 -8.79 3.73 -1.47
CA TRP A 43 -9.46 4.92 -0.95
C TRP A 43 -8.63 6.18 -1.18
N ASN A 44 -9.28 7.30 -1.47
CA ASN A 44 -8.60 8.59 -1.52
C ASN A 44 -8.45 9.15 -0.09
N PRO A 45 -7.22 9.32 0.43
CA PRO A 45 -7.00 9.76 1.80
C PRO A 45 -7.50 11.18 2.10
N TYR A 46 -7.87 11.95 1.06
CA TYR A 46 -8.39 13.30 1.17
C TYR A 46 -9.92 13.38 1.13
N ASP A 47 -10.62 12.27 0.90
CA ASP A 47 -12.08 12.24 0.98
C ASP A 47 -12.55 12.51 2.42
N PRO A 48 -13.68 13.24 2.60
CA PRO A 48 -14.16 13.57 3.93
C PRO A 48 -14.69 12.34 4.68
N ASP A 49 -14.63 12.35 6.00
CA ASP A 49 -15.07 11.23 6.85
C ASP A 49 -16.55 10.84 6.61
N SER A 50 -17.37 11.75 6.09
CA SER A 50 -18.74 11.45 5.67
C SER A 50 -18.82 10.38 4.57
N GLU A 51 -17.85 10.34 3.65
CA GLU A 51 -17.80 9.30 2.60
C GLU A 51 -17.55 7.92 3.21
N VAL A 52 -16.67 7.82 4.21
CA VAL A 52 -16.42 6.57 4.95
C VAL A 52 -17.70 6.08 5.63
N VAL A 53 -18.43 6.98 6.28
CA VAL A 53 -19.71 6.66 6.93
C VAL A 53 -20.76 6.24 5.91
N MET A 54 -20.83 6.90 4.76
CA MET A 54 -21.77 6.54 3.69
C MET A 54 -21.44 5.19 3.05
N PHE A 55 -20.16 4.92 2.81
CA PHE A 55 -19.68 3.61 2.38
C PHE A 55 -20.11 2.52 3.36
N ALA A 56 -19.78 2.66 4.65
CA ALA A 56 -20.14 1.69 5.67
C ALA A 56 -21.66 1.43 5.74
N LYS A 57 -22.48 2.49 5.65
CA LYS A 57 -23.94 2.37 5.62
C LYS A 57 -24.44 1.59 4.40
N ARG A 58 -23.90 1.87 3.21
CA ARG A 58 -24.25 1.16 1.96
C ARG A 58 -23.83 -0.30 2.06
N THR A 59 -22.59 -0.58 2.46
CA THR A 59 -22.07 -1.94 2.63
C THR A 59 -22.93 -2.77 3.57
N VAL A 60 -23.26 -2.26 4.77
CA VAL A 60 -24.12 -2.98 5.73
C VAL A 60 -25.50 -3.26 5.14
N LYS A 61 -26.08 -2.30 4.42
CA LYS A 61 -27.39 -2.45 3.77
C LYS A 61 -27.36 -3.47 2.63
N ASP A 62 -26.41 -3.33 1.71
CA ASP A 62 -26.35 -4.08 0.46
C ASP A 62 -25.97 -5.55 0.70
N LEU A 63 -25.07 -5.79 1.66
CA LEU A 63 -24.65 -7.12 2.08
C LEU A 63 -25.52 -7.72 3.19
N LYS A 64 -26.54 -6.97 3.67
CA LYS A 64 -27.45 -7.39 4.75
C LYS A 64 -26.70 -7.83 6.02
N LEU A 65 -25.66 -7.09 6.39
CA LEU A 65 -24.86 -7.36 7.59
C LEU A 65 -25.59 -6.89 8.86
N SER A 66 -25.18 -7.43 10.02
CA SER A 66 -25.71 -6.94 11.29
C SER A 66 -25.40 -5.44 11.51
N PRO A 67 -26.25 -4.68 12.22
CA PRO A 67 -26.01 -3.26 12.48
C PRO A 67 -24.68 -2.98 13.22
N GLY A 68 -24.14 -3.97 13.94
CA GLY A 68 -22.87 -3.88 14.64
C GLY A 68 -21.65 -3.71 13.71
N PHE A 69 -21.76 -4.08 12.43
CA PHE A 69 -20.68 -3.87 11.45
C PHE A 69 -20.43 -2.41 11.11
N LEU A 70 -21.44 -1.54 11.15
CA LEU A 70 -21.31 -0.15 10.74
C LEU A 70 -20.18 0.57 11.51
N PRO A 71 -20.18 0.61 12.86
CA PRO A 71 -19.10 1.28 13.59
C PRO A 71 -17.73 0.61 13.37
N GLN A 72 -17.70 -0.72 13.18
CA GLN A 72 -16.46 -1.46 12.95
C GLN A 72 -15.82 -1.14 11.60
N ILE A 73 -16.63 -1.05 10.53
CA ILE A 73 -16.17 -0.67 9.18
C ILE A 73 -15.62 0.76 9.22
N VAL A 74 -16.38 1.71 9.78
CA VAL A 74 -15.95 3.11 9.88
C VAL A 74 -14.63 3.21 10.64
N GLN A 75 -14.54 2.59 11.82
CA GLN A 75 -13.33 2.62 12.64
C GLN A 75 -12.13 2.01 11.93
N SER A 76 -12.30 0.87 11.24
CA SER A 76 -11.22 0.19 10.52
C SER A 76 -10.65 1.05 9.39
N ILE A 77 -11.52 1.67 8.58
CA ILE A 77 -11.11 2.56 7.49
C ILE A 77 -10.43 3.80 8.06
N GLN A 78 -11.03 4.47 9.06
CA GLN A 78 -10.49 5.67 9.67
C GLN A 78 -9.12 5.43 10.33
N SER A 79 -8.93 4.27 10.98
CA SER A 79 -7.64 3.90 11.56
C SER A 79 -6.56 3.77 10.49
N GLN A 80 -6.83 3.12 9.36
CA GLN A 80 -5.89 2.98 8.26
C GLN A 80 -5.57 4.34 7.61
N LEU A 81 -6.57 5.20 7.43
CA LEU A 81 -6.38 6.57 6.95
C LEU A 81 -5.53 7.40 7.94
N ALA A 82 -5.77 7.28 9.25
CA ALA A 82 -4.98 7.96 10.27
C ALA A 82 -3.51 7.49 10.25
N THR A 83 -3.28 6.18 10.08
CA THR A 83 -1.93 5.63 9.88
C THR A 83 -1.26 6.25 8.66
N PHE A 84 -1.92 6.29 7.51
CA PHE A 84 -1.39 6.93 6.30
C PHE A 84 -1.03 8.40 6.56
N ARG A 85 -1.97 9.17 7.11
CA ARG A 85 -1.81 10.60 7.41
C ARG A 85 -0.68 10.88 8.40
N SER A 86 -0.35 9.93 9.29
CA SER A 86 0.79 10.08 10.22
C SER A 86 2.16 10.18 9.54
N TYR A 87 2.26 9.73 8.29
CA TYR A 87 3.47 9.84 7.46
C TYR A 87 3.44 11.08 6.54
N GLU A 88 2.34 11.81 6.44
CA GLU A 88 2.27 13.02 5.61
C GLU A 88 3.30 14.08 6.05
N GLY A 89 3.79 14.83 5.07
CA GLY A 89 4.83 15.85 5.28
C GLY A 89 6.25 15.29 5.53
N GLN A 90 6.39 13.99 5.77
CA GLN A 90 7.69 13.33 5.87
C GLN A 90 8.35 13.23 4.51
N ASP A 91 9.68 13.25 4.52
CA ASP A 91 10.47 13.04 3.32
C ASP A 91 10.63 11.54 3.07
N MET A 92 10.40 11.14 1.83
CA MET A 92 10.82 9.84 1.30
C MET A 92 11.84 10.03 0.19
N TYR A 93 12.71 9.04 0.06
CA TYR A 93 13.74 9.00 -0.98
C TYR A 93 13.47 7.77 -1.84
N VAL A 94 12.81 8.01 -2.96
CA VAL A 94 12.51 6.95 -3.91
C VAL A 94 13.77 6.59 -4.71
N GLY A 95 14.53 7.59 -5.17
CA GLY A 95 15.74 7.40 -5.97
C GLY A 95 15.45 6.71 -7.30
N ASP A 96 16.44 6.45 -8.15
CA ASP A 96 16.29 5.64 -9.37
C ASP A 96 16.13 4.15 -9.04
N LYS A 97 15.02 3.82 -8.34
CA LYS A 97 14.74 2.52 -7.76
C LYS A 97 13.61 1.82 -8.51
N ILE A 98 14.01 0.77 -9.23
CA ILE A 98 13.10 -0.19 -9.84
C ILE A 98 13.01 -1.39 -8.88
N ILE A 99 11.79 -1.82 -8.55
CA ILE A 99 11.52 -2.90 -7.60
C ILE A 99 10.79 -4.05 -8.28
N PRO A 100 10.95 -5.30 -7.82
CA PRO A 100 10.07 -6.38 -8.22
C PRO A 100 8.72 -6.28 -7.50
N ILE A 101 7.63 -6.34 -8.26
CA ILE A 101 6.28 -6.59 -7.76
C ILE A 101 5.95 -8.05 -8.03
N LYS A 102 5.44 -8.76 -7.02
CA LYS A 102 5.06 -10.18 -7.15
C LYS A 102 3.57 -10.33 -6.92
N LEU A 103 2.89 -10.93 -7.87
CA LEU A 103 1.49 -11.34 -7.74
C LEU A 103 1.44 -12.81 -7.36
N ASP A 104 0.74 -13.12 -6.27
CA ASP A 104 0.31 -14.48 -5.91
C ASP A 104 -1.11 -14.36 -5.35
N LEU A 105 -2.07 -14.31 -6.27
CA LEU A 105 -3.47 -14.02 -5.97
C LEU A 105 -4.35 -15.18 -6.42
N GLN A 106 -5.37 -15.47 -5.63
CA GLN A 106 -6.47 -16.35 -6.03
C GLN A 106 -7.78 -15.60 -5.89
N VAL A 107 -8.43 -15.35 -7.03
CA VAL A 107 -9.75 -14.71 -7.12
C VAL A 107 -10.69 -15.71 -7.76
N ASN A 108 -11.74 -16.11 -7.05
CA ASN A 108 -12.66 -17.16 -7.48
C ASN A 108 -11.90 -18.46 -7.85
N HIS A 109 -11.93 -18.82 -9.13
CA HIS A 109 -11.28 -20.01 -9.71
C HIS A 109 -9.98 -19.66 -10.46
N ILE A 110 -9.62 -18.38 -10.53
CA ILE A 110 -8.46 -17.87 -11.28
C ILE A 110 -7.30 -17.68 -10.29
N VAL A 111 -6.14 -18.22 -10.66
CA VAL A 111 -4.90 -18.07 -9.91
C VAL A 111 -3.92 -17.29 -10.78
N ILE A 112 -3.43 -16.17 -10.26
CA ILE A 112 -2.44 -15.33 -10.92
C ILE A 112 -1.15 -15.40 -10.14
N ARG A 113 -0.11 -15.88 -10.82
CA ARG A 113 1.26 -15.87 -10.34
C ARG A 113 2.14 -15.21 -11.37
N ASP A 114 2.61 -14.03 -11.04
CA ASP A 114 3.42 -13.23 -11.94
C ASP A 114 4.44 -12.39 -11.16
N GLN A 115 5.49 -11.96 -11.83
CA GLN A 115 6.49 -11.06 -11.27
C GLN A 115 6.99 -10.12 -12.36
N PHE A 116 6.89 -8.82 -12.10
CA PHE A 116 7.35 -7.77 -13.00
C PHE A 116 8.10 -6.67 -12.23
N LEU A 117 8.72 -5.76 -12.97
CA LEU A 117 9.46 -4.64 -12.41
C LEU A 117 8.60 -3.38 -12.42
N TRP A 118 8.65 -2.61 -11.33
CA TRP A 118 7.96 -1.33 -11.19
C TRP A 118 8.96 -0.21 -10.91
N ASP A 119 8.93 0.84 -11.73
CA ASP A 119 9.74 2.04 -11.53
C ASP A 119 9.02 3.01 -10.59
N LEU A 120 9.56 3.17 -9.39
CA LEU A 120 8.96 4.05 -8.37
C LEU A 120 9.10 5.54 -8.71
N ASN A 121 9.98 5.91 -9.65
CA ASN A 121 10.09 7.30 -10.11
C ASN A 121 9.08 7.66 -11.19
N ASN A 122 8.42 6.68 -11.79
CA ASN A 122 7.39 6.95 -12.78
C ASN A 122 6.05 7.23 -12.09
N PHE A 123 5.87 8.47 -11.66
CA PHE A 123 4.63 8.93 -11.01
C PHE A 123 3.43 8.99 -11.95
N ASP A 124 3.60 8.75 -13.26
CA ASP A 124 2.49 8.61 -14.20
C ASP A 124 2.01 7.14 -14.30
N SER A 125 2.66 6.21 -13.60
CA SER A 125 2.24 4.80 -13.56
C SER A 125 0.92 4.64 -12.83
N ASP A 126 0.01 3.90 -13.44
CA ASP A 126 -1.30 3.59 -12.89
C ASP A 126 -1.49 2.07 -12.73
N PRO A 127 -1.57 1.55 -11.49
CA PRO A 127 -1.84 0.14 -11.21
C PRO A 127 -3.12 -0.40 -11.85
N GLU A 128 -4.17 0.42 -11.95
CA GLU A 128 -5.46 0.05 -12.54
C GLU A 128 -5.35 -0.11 -14.06
N GLU A 129 -4.68 0.82 -14.75
CA GLU A 129 -4.37 0.72 -16.18
C GLU A 129 -3.48 -0.50 -16.48
N PHE A 130 -2.47 -0.74 -15.65
CA PHE A 130 -1.61 -1.93 -15.76
C PHE A 130 -2.41 -3.22 -15.59
N ALA A 131 -3.24 -3.31 -14.54
CA ALA A 131 -4.06 -4.49 -14.28
C ALA A 131 -5.05 -4.76 -15.41
N ARG A 132 -5.68 -3.72 -15.96
CA ARG A 132 -6.59 -3.81 -17.12
C ARG A 132 -5.87 -4.38 -18.34
N THR A 133 -4.68 -3.88 -18.63
CA THR A 133 -3.86 -4.35 -19.75
C THR A 133 -3.45 -5.80 -19.54
N LEU A 134 -3.00 -6.17 -18.34
CA LEU A 134 -2.62 -7.55 -18.00
C LEU A 134 -3.80 -8.51 -18.15
N CYS A 135 -4.99 -8.15 -17.64
CA CYS A 135 -6.19 -8.97 -17.82
C CYS A 135 -6.57 -9.14 -19.29
N LYS A 136 -6.49 -8.06 -20.09
CA LYS A 136 -6.77 -8.09 -21.52
C LYS A 136 -5.80 -9.00 -22.28
N ASP A 137 -4.51 -8.92 -21.98
CA ASP A 137 -3.47 -9.70 -22.64
C ASP A 137 -3.56 -11.20 -22.28
N LEU A 138 -4.02 -11.52 -21.06
CA LEU A 138 -4.24 -12.88 -20.59
C LEU A 138 -5.63 -13.44 -20.95
N GLY A 139 -6.53 -12.62 -21.54
CA GLY A 139 -7.90 -13.02 -21.84
C GLY A 139 -8.75 -13.29 -20.59
N ILE A 140 -8.47 -12.60 -19.48
CA ILE A 140 -9.21 -12.72 -18.23
C ILE A 140 -10.44 -11.81 -18.29
N GLU A 141 -11.63 -12.41 -18.23
CA GLU A 141 -12.91 -11.69 -18.30
C GLU A 141 -13.59 -11.51 -16.92
N ASP A 142 -13.10 -12.16 -15.87
CA ASP A 142 -13.67 -12.05 -14.51
C ASP A 142 -13.43 -10.62 -13.96
N PRO A 143 -14.51 -9.84 -13.70
CA PRO A 143 -14.39 -8.43 -13.32
C PRO A 143 -13.79 -8.23 -11.92
N GLU A 144 -13.72 -9.26 -11.08
CA GLU A 144 -13.10 -9.18 -9.75
C GLU A 144 -11.57 -9.28 -9.82
N VAL A 145 -11.02 -9.72 -10.96
CA VAL A 145 -9.58 -9.99 -11.09
C VAL A 145 -8.77 -8.72 -11.31
N GLU A 146 -9.22 -7.82 -12.20
CA GLU A 146 -8.54 -6.54 -12.46
C GLU A 146 -8.37 -5.71 -11.16
N PRO A 147 -9.42 -5.46 -10.35
CA PRO A 147 -9.28 -4.74 -9.09
C PRO A 147 -8.35 -5.44 -8.09
N ALA A 148 -8.37 -6.77 -8.03
CA ALA A 148 -7.51 -7.53 -7.13
C ALA A 148 -6.02 -7.38 -7.48
N ILE A 149 -5.68 -7.37 -8.78
CA ILE A 149 -4.32 -7.12 -9.25
C ILE A 149 -3.89 -5.69 -8.89
N ALA A 150 -4.71 -4.68 -9.23
CA ALA A 150 -4.40 -3.28 -8.94
C ALA A 150 -4.19 -3.05 -7.44
N PHE A 151 -5.06 -3.63 -6.60
CA PHE A 151 -4.94 -3.60 -5.16
C PHE A 151 -3.62 -4.21 -4.68
N ALA A 152 -3.24 -5.39 -5.17
CA ALA A 152 -2.01 -6.08 -4.76
C ALA A 152 -0.73 -5.31 -5.14
N ILE A 153 -0.76 -4.60 -6.26
CA ILE A 153 0.31 -3.68 -6.66
C ILE A 153 0.37 -2.51 -5.67
N ARG A 154 -0.76 -1.82 -5.43
CA ARG A 154 -0.84 -0.68 -4.50
C ARG A 154 -0.42 -1.05 -3.08
N GLU A 155 -0.77 -2.24 -2.61
CA GLU A 155 -0.34 -2.77 -1.31
C GLU A 155 1.18 -2.85 -1.20
N GLN A 156 1.85 -3.47 -2.17
CA GLN A 156 3.32 -3.56 -2.17
C GLN A 156 3.98 -2.17 -2.28
N LEU A 157 3.42 -1.27 -3.09
CA LEU A 157 3.92 0.09 -3.22
C LEU A 157 3.77 0.90 -1.93
N TYR A 158 2.66 0.72 -1.21
CA TYR A 158 2.40 1.42 0.05
C TYR A 158 3.40 1.01 1.13
N GLU A 159 3.64 -0.30 1.30
CA GLU A 159 4.63 -0.81 2.25
C GLU A 159 6.03 -0.28 1.97
N ILE A 160 6.41 -0.23 0.69
CA ILE A 160 7.71 0.30 0.26
C ILE A 160 7.82 1.80 0.53
N ALA A 161 6.74 2.56 0.34
CA ALA A 161 6.70 3.98 0.68
C ALA A 161 6.88 4.22 2.19
N ILE A 162 6.20 3.45 3.04
CA ILE A 162 6.36 3.50 4.51
C ILE A 162 7.80 3.16 4.89
N GLN A 163 8.36 2.10 4.31
CA GLN A 163 9.73 1.68 4.58
C GLN A 163 10.74 2.78 4.22
N ASN A 164 10.57 3.43 3.06
CA ASN A 164 11.44 4.54 2.64
C ASN A 164 11.43 5.69 3.67
N VAL A 165 10.26 6.04 4.22
CA VAL A 165 10.16 7.06 5.28
C VAL A 165 10.83 6.60 6.58
N THR A 166 10.59 5.36 6.99
CA THR A 166 11.13 4.79 8.23
C THR A 166 12.66 4.72 8.19
N THR A 167 13.24 4.20 7.11
CA THR A 167 14.69 4.14 6.91
C THR A 167 15.31 5.54 6.79
N ALA A 168 14.62 6.52 6.19
CA ALA A 168 15.08 7.90 6.15
C ALA A 168 15.15 8.54 7.55
N ARG A 169 14.16 8.26 8.41
CA ARG A 169 14.12 8.71 9.81
C ARG A 169 15.27 8.10 10.62
N GLU A 170 15.48 6.79 10.53
CA GLU A 170 16.58 6.10 11.22
C GLU A 170 17.96 6.67 10.85
N ASN A 171 18.21 6.88 9.55
CA ASN A 171 19.47 7.45 9.08
C ASN A 171 19.75 8.86 9.62
N ARG A 172 18.72 9.67 9.88
CA ARG A 172 18.86 11.00 10.52
C ARG A 172 19.19 10.86 12.01
N ILE A 173 18.57 9.90 12.71
CA ILE A 173 18.79 9.64 14.13
C ILE A 173 20.22 9.08 14.37
N SER A 174 20.67 8.12 13.56
CA SER A 174 22.02 7.55 13.69
C SER A 174 23.15 8.55 13.38
N LYS A 175 22.86 9.62 12.62
CA LYS A 175 23.80 10.75 12.42
C LYS A 175 23.83 11.70 13.62
N LYS A 176 22.71 11.87 14.31
CA LYS A 176 22.62 12.68 15.54
C LYS A 176 23.27 11.98 16.74
N GLY A 177 23.14 10.65 16.84
CA GLY A 177 23.82 9.84 17.87
C GLY A 177 25.35 9.85 17.76
N ARG A 178 25.90 9.99 16.56
CA ARG A 178 27.36 10.07 16.34
C ARG A 178 27.99 11.43 16.71
N ARG A 179 27.20 12.50 16.90
CA ARG A 179 27.71 13.79 17.40
C ARG A 179 27.67 13.93 18.93
N ALA A 180 27.06 12.97 19.62
CA ALA A 180 27.00 12.93 21.09
C ALA A 180 27.99 11.92 21.70
N ALA A 181 28.88 11.34 20.89
CA ALA A 181 29.86 10.33 21.30
C ALA A 181 31.29 10.85 21.14
N GLU A 182 31.58 12.04 21.64
CA GLU A 182 32.95 12.43 22.02
C GLU A 182 32.99 12.57 23.54
N HIS A 183 32.88 11.42 24.22
CA HIS A 183 33.36 11.13 25.58
C HIS A 183 32.71 9.84 26.05
N PHE A 184 33.12 8.67 25.56
CA PHE A 184 33.00 7.41 26.31
C PHE A 184 33.94 6.38 25.70
N THR A 185 34.72 5.73 26.55
CA THR A 185 35.71 4.68 26.24
C THR A 185 35.03 3.35 25.87
N PRO A 186 35.67 2.46 25.10
CA PRO A 186 34.99 1.32 24.50
C PRO A 186 34.92 0.14 25.49
N SER A 187 33.76 -0.52 25.55
CA SER A 187 33.66 -1.89 26.02
C SER A 187 32.78 -2.71 25.09
N LYS A 188 33.27 -3.93 24.82
CA LYS A 188 32.75 -4.95 23.92
C LYS A 188 31.24 -5.20 24.09
N ALA A 189 30.53 -5.32 22.97
CA ALA A 189 29.40 -6.25 22.87
C ALA A 189 29.14 -6.63 21.41
N SER A 190 29.04 -7.94 21.22
CA SER A 190 28.57 -8.66 20.04
C SER A 190 27.08 -8.40 19.79
N GLY A 191 26.63 -8.43 18.54
CA GLY A 191 25.22 -8.70 18.27
C GLY A 191 24.66 -8.25 16.93
N ALA A 192 24.51 -9.22 16.03
CA ALA A 192 23.46 -9.36 15.01
C ALA A 192 23.30 -8.25 13.95
N ALA A 193 23.92 -8.48 12.78
CA ALA A 193 23.37 -7.98 11.52
C ALA A 193 21.98 -8.59 11.31
N LEU A 194 20.94 -7.75 11.30
CA LEU A 194 19.59 -8.18 10.97
C LEU A 194 19.54 -8.49 9.46
N ASP A 195 19.27 -9.77 9.19
CA ASP A 195 19.15 -10.39 7.87
C ASP A 195 17.98 -9.76 7.07
N LEU A 196 18.35 -8.97 6.06
CA LEU A 196 17.47 -8.18 5.18
C LEU A 196 16.66 -9.03 4.17
N MET A 197 16.73 -10.36 4.22
CA MET A 197 16.03 -11.24 3.26
C MET A 197 14.76 -11.93 3.78
N LYS A 198 14.39 -11.75 5.06
CA LYS A 198 13.23 -12.47 5.65
C LYS A 198 11.90 -11.71 5.70
N LEU A 199 11.81 -10.50 5.14
CA LEU A 199 10.55 -9.72 5.13
C LEU A 199 9.61 -10.04 3.95
N PHE A 200 10.01 -10.92 3.03
CA PHE A 200 9.12 -11.46 1.99
C PHE A 200 8.23 -12.60 2.51
N SER A 201 7.69 -12.46 3.72
CA SER A 201 6.59 -13.31 4.15
C SER A 201 5.33 -12.87 3.41
N PHE A 202 5.21 -13.36 2.16
CA PHE A 202 3.97 -13.37 1.40
C PHE A 202 2.95 -14.18 2.22
N GLY A 203 2.23 -13.48 3.10
CA GLY A 203 0.94 -13.97 3.54
C GLY A 203 0.05 -13.99 2.31
N SER A 204 -0.15 -15.19 1.75
CA SER A 204 -1.10 -15.48 0.69
C SER A 204 -2.42 -14.77 0.99
N SER A 205 -2.68 -13.62 0.37
CA SER A 205 -3.92 -12.91 0.56
C SER A 205 -4.93 -13.52 -0.40
N VAL A 206 -5.69 -14.47 0.12
CA VAL A 206 -6.91 -14.95 -0.53
C VAL A 206 -7.88 -13.77 -0.56
N VAL A 207 -7.92 -13.07 -1.70
CA VAL A 207 -8.97 -12.08 -2.00
C VAL A 207 -10.18 -12.87 -2.52
N ARG A 208 -10.99 -13.39 -1.58
CA ARG A 208 -12.27 -14.02 -1.93
C ARG A 208 -13.39 -12.99 -1.85
N SER A 209 -13.69 -12.46 -3.04
CA SER A 209 -14.98 -12.08 -3.62
C SER A 209 -16.01 -11.39 -2.71
N GLY A 210 -16.33 -10.16 -3.09
CA GLY A 210 -17.54 -9.49 -2.67
C GLY A 210 -17.74 -8.09 -3.24
N PHE A 211 -17.24 -7.72 -4.43
CA PHE A 211 -17.37 -6.34 -4.91
C PHE A 211 -18.28 -6.15 -6.13
N ARG A 212 -19.57 -5.91 -5.84
CA ARG A 212 -20.46 -5.13 -6.72
C ARG A 212 -20.26 -3.61 -6.52
N GLY A 213 -19.04 -3.11 -6.63
CA GLY A 213 -18.76 -1.69 -6.48
C GLY A 213 -18.00 -1.09 -7.66
N GLY A 214 -18.38 -1.46 -8.88
CA GLY A 214 -17.88 -0.84 -10.12
C GLY A 214 -18.46 0.55 -10.44
N ASP A 215 -19.41 1.06 -9.67
CA ASP A 215 -20.16 2.29 -10.07
C ASP A 215 -20.05 3.48 -9.09
N VAL A 216 -19.32 3.40 -7.99
CA VAL A 216 -19.28 4.52 -7.02
C VAL A 216 -18.15 5.52 -7.28
N CYS A 217 -17.07 5.15 -7.96
CA CYS A 217 -15.92 6.05 -8.15
C CYS A 217 -15.84 6.73 -9.53
N LYS A 218 -16.86 6.65 -10.39
CA LYS A 218 -16.79 7.27 -11.73
C LYS A 218 -17.74 8.43 -12.06
N LYS A 219 -18.65 8.88 -11.19
CA LYS A 219 -19.45 10.09 -11.51
C LYS A 219 -19.81 10.92 -10.28
N GLY A 220 -19.21 12.11 -10.19
CA GLY A 220 -19.59 13.15 -9.24
C GLY A 220 -18.76 14.43 -9.41
N LEU A 221 -18.97 15.12 -10.55
CA LEU A 221 -18.42 16.41 -11.01
C LEU A 221 -17.02 16.38 -11.66
#